data_AF-A0A679ITA7-F1
#
_entry.id   AF-A0A679ITA7-F1
#
_cell.length_a   1.000
_cell.length_b   1.000
_cell.length_c   1.000
_cell.angle_alpha   90.00
_cell.angle_beta   90.00
_cell.angle_gamma   90.00
#
_symmetry.space_group_name_H-M   'P 1'
#
loop_
_entity.id
_entity.type
_entity.pdbx_description
1 polymer ?
#
loop_
_entity_poly.entity_id
_entity_poly.type
_entity_poly.pdbx_seq_one_letter_code
_entity_poly.pdbx_strand_id
1 'polypeptide(L)' 'MVFGSGNGQIAALVERTTHYLMLAKVAGKDTETVVDALIKNARKLPQELYKSLTWDRGKEMAAHRRFTIFMDIQVFFCDP' A
#
# COMPACT_ATOMS: atom_id res chain seq x y z
N MET A 1 -8.46 -0.88 1.88
CA MET A 1 -7.89 -1.94 2.77
C MET A 1 -8.97 -2.94 3.17
N VAL A 2 -8.64 -4.21 3.46
CA VAL A 2 -9.64 -5.19 3.94
C VAL A 2 -9.34 -5.55 5.41
N PHE A 3 -10.34 -5.39 6.27
CA PHE A 3 -10.30 -5.73 7.69
C PHE A 3 -11.13 -6.99 7.94
N GLY A 4 -10.51 -8.02 8.53
CA GLY A 4 -11.15 -9.27 8.89
C GLY A 4 -11.53 -9.35 10.37
N SER A 5 -12.35 -10.35 10.72
CA SER A 5 -12.64 -10.67 12.12
C SER A 5 -11.38 -11.13 12.85
N GLY A 6 -11.15 -10.65 14.08
CA GLY A 6 -9.95 -10.96 14.87
C GLY A 6 -8.75 -10.03 14.63
N ASN A 7 -8.99 -8.76 14.27
CA ASN A 7 -7.95 -7.75 14.00
C ASN A 7 -7.00 -8.08 12.84
N GLY A 8 -7.34 -9.07 12.01
CA GLY A 8 -6.58 -9.40 10.81
C GLY A 8 -6.76 -8.33 9.74
N GLN A 9 -5.66 -7.95 9.07
CA GLN A 9 -5.69 -6.89 8.07
C GLN A 9 -4.92 -7.31 6.83
N ILE A 10 -5.46 -6.95 5.66
CA ILE A 10 -4.83 -7.18 4.37
C ILE A 10 -4.84 -5.86 3.58
N ALA A 11 -3.65 -5.43 3.18
CA ALA A 11 -3.47 -4.43 2.15
C ALA A 11 -3.55 -5.13 0.78
N ALA A 12 -4.42 -4.64 -0.09
CA ALA A 12 -4.55 -5.12 -1.46
C ALA A 12 -4.03 -4.04 -2.40
N LEU A 13 -3.03 -4.37 -3.20
CA LEU A 13 -2.47 -3.52 -4.25
C LEU A 13 -2.86 -4.14 -5.59
N VAL A 14 -3.52 -3.35 -6.44
CA VAL A 14 -3.93 -3.76 -7.77
C VAL A 14 -3.25 -2.87 -8.80
N GLU A 15 -2.50 -3.47 -9.71
CA GLU A 15 -1.98 -2.79 -10.89
C GLU A 15 -3.13 -2.67 -11.92
N ARG A 16 -3.38 -1.46 -12.43
CA ARG A 16 -4.59 -1.12 -13.18
C ARG A 16 -4.60 -1.63 -14.62
N THR A 17 -3.45 -1.87 -15.23
CA THR A 17 -3.36 -2.29 -16.63
C THR A 17 -3.40 -3.81 -16.79
N THR A 18 -2.61 -4.52 -15.99
CA THR A 18 -2.45 -5.98 -16.03
C THR A 18 -3.36 -6.70 -15.03
N HIS A 19 -4.06 -5.95 -14.17
CA HIS A 19 -4.84 -6.48 -13.05
C HIS A 19 -4.03 -7.37 -12.10
N TYR A 20 -2.71 -7.15 -12.04
CA TYR A 20 -1.85 -7.86 -11.11
C TYR A 20 -2.27 -7.52 -9.67
N LEU A 21 -2.66 -8.53 -8.91
CA LEU A 21 -3.05 -8.40 -7.50
C LEU A 21 -1.92 -8.84 -6.57
N MET A 22 -1.56 -7.96 -5.65
CA MET A 22 -0.69 -8.26 -4.52
C MET A 22 -1.46 -8.10 -3.22
N LEU A 23 -1.51 -9.17 -2.43
CA LEU A 23 -2.07 -9.16 -1.08
C LEU A 23 -0.94 -9.17 -0.05
N ALA A 24 -0.91 -8.16 0.81
CA ALA A 24 0.03 -8.03 1.91
C ALA A 24 -0.72 -8.15 3.23
N LYS A 25 -0.46 -9.24 3.97
CA LYS A 25 -0.92 -9.35 5.36
C LYS A 25 -0.17 -8.31 6.20
N VAL A 26 -0.93 -7.50 6.92
CA VAL A 26 -0.42 -6.45 7.82
C VAL A 26 -0.69 -6.86 9.27
N ALA A 27 0.28 -6.62 10.15
CA ALA A 27 0.19 -7.00 11.56
C ALA A 27 -0.65 -6.00 12.39
N GLY A 28 -0.90 -4.81 11.86
CA GLY A 28 -1.61 -3.72 12.52
C GLY A 28 -2.02 -2.64 11.53
N LYS A 29 -2.92 -1.75 11.96
CA LYS A 29 -3.43 -0.61 11.17
C LYS A 29 -2.67 0.69 11.44
N ASP A 30 -1.69 0.65 12.33
CA ASP A 30 -0.85 1.82 12.53
C ASP A 30 -0.06 2.08 11.24
N THR A 31 0.20 3.36 11.01
CA THR A 31 0.81 3.84 9.78
C THR A 31 2.16 3.19 9.49
N GLU A 32 2.96 2.97 10.53
CA GLU A 32 4.30 2.40 10.42
C GLU A 32 4.25 0.96 9.90
N THR A 33 3.43 0.13 10.55
CA THR A 33 3.24 -1.27 10.16
C THR A 33 2.73 -1.40 8.72
N VAL A 34 1.83 -0.50 8.31
CA VAL A 34 1.27 -0.51 6.95
C VAL A 34 2.30 -0.07 5.92
N VAL A 35 2.98 1.06 6.13
CA VAL A 35 4.04 1.55 5.24
C VAL A 35 5.12 0.49 5.04
N ASP A 36 5.61 -0.12 6.13
CA ASP A 36 6.71 -1.09 6.06
C ASP A 36 6.30 -2.37 5.32
N ALA A 37 5.08 -2.86 5.58
CA ALA A 37 4.54 -3.99 4.85
C ALA A 37 4.38 -3.69 3.36
N LEU A 38 3.93 -2.48 3.00
CA LEU A 38 3.80 -2.07 1.61
C LEU A 38 5.16 -1.96 0.92
N ILE A 39 6.16 -1.30 1.52
CA ILE A 39 7.52 -1.22 0.96
C ILE A 39 8.11 -2.62 0.75
N LYS A 40 8.00 -3.49 1.76
CA LYS A 40 8.54 -4.85 1.69
C LYS A 40 7.91 -5.67 0.57
N ASN A 41 6.61 -5.51 0.33
CA ASN A 41 5.92 -6.27 -0.70
C ASN A 41 6.07 -5.64 -2.08
N ALA A 42 6.00 -4.32 -2.21
CA ALA A 42 6.16 -3.62 -3.49
C ALA A 42 7.55 -3.87 -4.13
N ARG A 43 8.61 -4.03 -3.31
CA ARG A 43 9.95 -4.44 -3.79
C ARG A 43 10.02 -5.79 -4.50
N LYS A 44 8.99 -6.64 -4.38
CA LYS A 44 8.94 -7.95 -5.04
C LYS A 44 8.42 -7.88 -6.47
N LEU A 45 7.91 -6.74 -6.91
CA LEU A 45 7.39 -6.58 -8.26
C LEU A 45 8.37 -5.82 -9.13
N PRO A 46 8.30 -6.04 -10.45
CA PRO A 46 9.03 -5.23 -11.41
C PRO A 46 8.73 -3.74 -11.18
N GLN A 47 9.78 -2.94 -11.06
CA GLN A 47 9.65 -1.52 -10.76
C GLN A 47 8.88 -0.77 -11.86
N GLU A 48 8.85 -1.30 -13.09
CA GLU A 48 8.11 -0.69 -14.20
C GLU A 48 6.58 -0.67 -13.96
N LEU A 49 6.06 -1.55 -13.09
CA LEU A 49 4.65 -1.60 -12.73
C LEU A 49 4.26 -0.49 -11.73
N TYR A 50 5.23 0.03 -10.98
CA TYR A 50 5.00 1.03 -9.95
C TYR A 50 5.40 2.42 -10.45
N LYS A 51 4.43 3.15 -11.02
CA LYS A 51 4.59 4.57 -11.39
C LYS A 51 3.99 5.52 -10.38
N SER A 52 2.87 5.12 -9.78
CA SER A 52 2.12 5.90 -8.81
C SER A 52 1.26 4.96 -7.97
N LEU A 53 1.02 5.31 -6.72
CA LEU A 53 0.08 4.64 -5.84
C LEU A 53 -1.13 5.54 -5.60
N THR A 54 -2.33 5.00 -5.78
CA THR A 54 -3.58 5.63 -5.32
C THR A 54 -4.09 4.88 -4.10
N TRP A 55 -4.38 5.59 -3.00
CA TRP A 55 -4.87 4.99 -1.76
C TRP A 55 -6.17 5.62 -1.28
N ASP A 56 -6.95 4.86 -0.50
CA ASP A 56 -8.12 5.39 0.21
C ASP A 56 -7.68 6.44 1.26
N ARG A 57 -8.58 7.32 1.73
CA ARG A 57 -8.23 8.33 2.77
C ARG A 57 -8.05 7.75 4.18
N GLY A 58 -7.57 6.52 4.28
CA GLY A 58 -7.25 5.85 5.54
C GLY A 58 -6.11 6.53 6.30
N LYS A 59 -6.20 6.52 7.64
CA LYS A 59 -5.11 7.03 8.51
C LYS A 59 -3.86 6.15 8.45
N GLU A 60 -4.00 4.95 7.92
CA GLU A 60 -2.97 3.94 7.69
C GLU A 60 -1.83 4.44 6.77
N MET A 61 -2.07 5.49 5.97
CA MET A 61 -1.06 6.09 5.07
C MET A 61 -0.62 7.51 5.48
N ALA A 62 -0.78 7.90 6.75
CA ALA A 62 -0.34 9.22 7.24
C ALA A 62 1.17 9.50 6.98
N ALA A 63 2.03 8.48 6.98
CA ALA A 63 3.47 8.54 6.73
C ALA A 63 3.84 8.10 5.30
N HIS A 64 2.92 8.21 4.34
CA HIS A 64 3.14 7.86 2.92
C HIS A 64 4.36 8.54 2.31
N ARG A 65 4.83 9.68 2.82
CA ARG A 65 6.07 10.32 2.36
C ARG A 65 7.26 9.35 2.43
N ARG A 66 7.32 8.51 3.47
CA ARG A 66 8.36 7.49 3.60
C ARG A 66 8.25 6.44 2.50
N PHE A 67 7.02 6.03 2.19
CA PHE A 67 6.75 5.13 1.07
C PHE A 67 7.23 5.73 -0.26
N THR A 68 6.92 7.01 -0.53
CA THR A 68 7.42 7.73 -1.73
C THR A 68 8.94 7.74 -1.81
N ILE A 69 9.64 8.04 -0.72
CA ILE A 69 11.11 8.08 -0.70
C ILE A 69 11.70 6.69 -0.98
N PHE A 70 11.17 5.63 -0.36
CA PHE A 70 11.74 4.29 -0.49
C PHE A 70 11.40 3.60 -1.81
N MET A 71 10.27 3.94 -2.42
CA MET A 71 9.79 3.30 -3.65
C MET A 71 9.99 4.18 -4.89
N ASP A 72 10.38 5.44 -4.71
CA ASP A 72 10.51 6.45 -5.77
C ASP A 72 9.22 6.64 -6.60
N ILE A 73 8.06 6.64 -5.91
CA ILE A 73 6.75 6.80 -6.56
C ILE A 73 5.84 7.79 -5.84
N GLN A 74 5.03 8.50 -6.63
CA GLN A 74 4.04 9.45 -6.11
C GLN A 74 2.84 8.73 -5.51
N VAL A 75 2.40 9.19 -4.34
CA VAL A 75 1.18 8.69 -3.67
C VAL A 75 0.09 9.74 -3.79
N PHE A 76 -1.07 9.32 -4.28
CA PHE A 76 -2.28 10.13 -4.42
C PHE A 76 -3.40 9.56 -3.54
N PHE A 77 -4.24 10.44 -3.01
CA PHE A 77 -5.40 10.07 -2.20
C PHE A 77 -6.67 10.43 -2.96
N CYS A 78 -7.67 9.55 -2.91
CA CYS A 78 -8.97 9.85 -3.51
C CYS A 78 -9.62 11.09 -2.84
N ASP A 79 -10.29 11.92 -3.62
CA ASP A 79 -11.14 13.02 -3.12
C ASP A 79 -12.50 12.50 -2.61
N PRO A 80 -13.20 13.23 -1.71
CA PRO A 80 -14.47 12.80 -1.16
C PRO A 80 -15.63 13.00 -2.14
#